data_AF-A0A067BGI2-F1
#
_entry.id   AF-A0A067BGI2-F1
#
_cell.length_a   1.000
_cell.length_b   1.000
_cell.length_c   1.000
_cell.angle_alpha   90.00
_cell.angle_beta   90.00
_cell.angle_gamma   90.00
#
_symmetry.space_group_name_H-M   'P 1'
#
loop_
_entity.id
_entity.type
_entity.pdbx_description
1 polymer ?
#
loop_
_entity_poly.entity_id
_entity_poly.type
_entity_poly.pdbx_seq_one_letter_code
_entity_poly.pdbx_strand_id
1 'polypeptide(L)'
;MIHTTGGGGFATTTQDLVKLIETPKEHFGEHLATLGGIEGIAATLKSSLVAGLDSNNAQDLQAREDVFGRNYIEPEKPATILELMWEAFHDSTIIVLTISGTVSTILGFTVPHEGGTGSDWVEGASILGAVLLVITVSAVNDYQKEKQFAALNAIKEDEKIKVIRNG
;
A
#
# COMPACT_ATOMS: atom_id res chain seq x y z
N MET A 1 33.98 -6.54 -20.98
CA MET A 1 33.93 -7.94 -20.50
C MET A 1 32.58 -8.08 -19.82
N ILE A 2 31.61 -8.66 -20.52
CA ILE A 2 30.21 -8.73 -20.07
C ILE A 2 30.16 -9.77 -18.96
N HIS A 3 29.79 -9.38 -17.74
CA HIS A 3 29.63 -10.29 -16.62
C HIS A 3 28.42 -11.20 -16.89
N THR A 4 28.65 -12.33 -17.55
CA THR A 4 27.62 -13.31 -17.91
C THR A 4 27.42 -14.30 -16.78
N THR A 5 26.50 -14.02 -15.87
CA THR A 5 25.57 -15.03 -15.32
C THR A 5 24.41 -14.32 -14.63
N GLY A 6 23.44 -13.85 -15.43
CA GLY A 6 22.13 -13.47 -14.89
C GLY A 6 21.37 -14.74 -14.47
N GLY A 7 20.79 -14.73 -13.27
CA GLY A 7 19.99 -15.84 -12.78
C GLY A 7 18.82 -16.17 -13.73
N GLY A 8 18.46 -17.46 -13.81
CA GLY A 8 17.27 -17.92 -14.54
C GLY A 8 17.36 -17.93 -16.07
N GLY A 9 18.57 -17.94 -16.64
CA GLY A 9 18.78 -18.18 -18.07
C GLY A 9 18.73 -16.94 -18.96
N PHE A 10 18.70 -15.74 -18.39
CA PHE A 10 18.88 -14.47 -19.08
C PHE A 10 20.31 -13.94 -18.90
N ALA A 11 20.84 -13.24 -19.90
CA ALA A 11 22.20 -12.71 -19.83
C ALA A 11 22.30 -11.39 -19.03
N THR A 12 21.17 -10.77 -18.71
CA THR A 12 21.04 -9.47 -18.02
C THR A 12 20.27 -9.66 -16.72
N THR A 13 20.66 -8.92 -15.66
CA THR A 13 19.94 -8.88 -14.37
C THR A 13 19.05 -7.66 -14.25
N THR A 14 18.10 -7.68 -13.31
CA THR A 14 17.25 -6.53 -12.98
C THR A 14 18.08 -5.31 -12.59
N GLN A 15 19.20 -5.49 -11.87
CA GLN A 15 20.08 -4.38 -11.48
C GLN A 15 20.75 -3.71 -12.68
N ASP A 16 21.11 -4.47 -13.71
CA ASP A 16 21.69 -3.92 -14.93
C ASP A 16 20.67 -3.07 -15.70
N LEU A 17 19.41 -3.51 -15.73
CA LEU A 17 18.30 -2.73 -16.32
C LEU A 17 18.01 -1.45 -15.53
N VAL A 18 18.03 -1.52 -14.20
CA VAL A 18 17.86 -0.34 -13.33
C VAL A 18 18.96 0.68 -13.58
N LYS A 19 20.23 0.25 -13.61
CA LYS A 19 21.36 1.14 -13.92
C LYS A 19 21.21 1.80 -15.29
N LEU A 20 20.69 1.07 -16.28
CA LEU A 20 20.45 1.61 -17.62
C LEU A 20 19.39 2.73 -17.59
N ILE A 21 18.34 2.59 -16.78
CA ILE A 21 17.28 3.60 -16.63
C ILE A 21 17.76 4.80 -15.79
N GLU A 22 18.56 4.56 -14.75
CA GLU A 22 19.10 5.60 -13.86
C GLU A 22 20.21 6.44 -14.51
N THR A 23 20.79 5.94 -15.62
CA THR A 23 21.85 6.66 -16.34
C THR A 23 21.31 7.98 -16.89
N PRO A 24 21.99 9.13 -16.65
CA PRO A 24 21.62 10.41 -17.22
C PRO A 24 21.54 10.35 -18.75
N LYS A 25 20.57 11.07 -19.35
CA LYS A 25 20.31 11.06 -20.79
C LYS A 25 21.54 11.35 -21.66
N GLU A 26 22.48 12.14 -21.13
CA GLU A 26 23.74 12.51 -21.77
C GLU A 26 24.66 11.31 -22.01
N HIS A 27 24.67 10.33 -21.09
CA HIS A 27 25.53 9.14 -21.15
C HIS A 27 24.77 7.86 -21.53
N PHE A 28 23.45 7.92 -21.67
CA PHE A 28 22.63 6.76 -22.02
C PHE A 28 23.07 6.10 -23.32
N GLY A 29 23.40 6.88 -24.36
CA GLY A 29 23.83 6.35 -25.65
C GLY A 29 25.16 5.59 -25.56
N GLU A 30 26.11 6.10 -24.77
CA GLU A 30 27.41 5.45 -24.53
C GLU A 30 27.21 4.14 -23.75
N HIS A 31 26.41 4.17 -22.68
CA HIS A 31 26.09 2.98 -21.90
C HIS A 31 25.33 1.93 -22.70
N LEU A 32 24.37 2.33 -23.52
CA LEU A 32 23.65 1.43 -24.42
C LEU A 32 24.60 0.79 -25.44
N ALA A 33 25.55 1.56 -25.99
CA ALA A 33 26.57 1.04 -26.91
C ALA A 33 27.46 -0.02 -26.23
N THR A 34 27.83 0.17 -24.95
CA THR A 34 28.59 -0.85 -24.19
C THR A 34 27.84 -2.17 -24.00
N LEU A 35 26.51 -2.14 -24.04
CA LEU A 35 25.63 -3.31 -23.91
C LEU A 35 25.27 -3.94 -25.27
N GLY A 36 25.91 -3.52 -26.36
CA GLY A 36 25.63 -4.02 -27.71
C GLY A 36 24.44 -3.34 -28.39
N GLY A 37 24.06 -2.14 -27.93
CA GLY A 37 22.95 -1.38 -28.51
C GLY A 37 21.58 -1.95 -28.16
N ILE A 38 20.57 -1.49 -28.88
CA ILE A 38 19.19 -2.01 -28.76
C ILE A 38 19.08 -3.50 -29.12
N GLU A 39 19.89 -3.97 -30.07
CA GLU A 39 19.93 -5.38 -30.47
C GLU A 39 20.55 -6.26 -29.39
N GLY A 40 21.62 -5.79 -28.73
CA GLY A 40 22.23 -6.46 -27.60
C GLY A 40 21.25 -6.65 -26.45
N ILE A 41 20.53 -5.59 -26.06
CA ILE A 41 19.50 -5.66 -25.02
C ILE A 41 18.36 -6.61 -25.40
N ALA A 42 17.88 -6.56 -26.65
CA ALA A 42 16.86 -7.48 -27.12
C ALA A 42 17.32 -8.95 -27.05
N ALA A 43 18.57 -9.21 -27.43
CA ALA A 43 19.17 -10.54 -27.35
C ALA A 43 19.35 -11.03 -25.90
N THR A 44 19.82 -10.17 -24.97
CA THR A 44 20.00 -10.56 -23.57
C THR A 44 18.66 -10.84 -22.88
N LEU A 45 17.61 -10.11 -23.25
CA LEU A 45 16.24 -10.30 -22.80
C LEU A 45 15.48 -11.38 -23.59
N LYS A 46 16.07 -12.01 -24.61
CA LYS A 46 15.40 -12.97 -25.50
C LYS A 46 14.06 -12.45 -26.04
N SER A 47 14.04 -11.20 -26.52
CA SER A 47 12.85 -10.55 -27.08
C SER A 47 13.11 -10.14 -28.52
N SER A 48 12.08 -10.18 -29.37
CA SER A 48 12.17 -9.73 -30.77
C SER A 48 11.88 -8.24 -30.88
N LEU A 49 12.71 -7.49 -31.61
CA LEU A 49 12.46 -6.08 -31.91
C LEU A 49 11.24 -5.85 -32.81
N VAL A 50 10.80 -6.89 -33.54
CA VAL A 50 9.69 -6.80 -34.49
C VAL A 50 8.44 -7.50 -33.95
N ALA A 51 8.58 -8.72 -33.45
CA ALA A 51 7.45 -9.53 -32.97
C ALA A 51 7.19 -9.40 -31.47
N GLY A 52 8.11 -8.80 -30.71
CA GLY A 52 8.04 -8.73 -29.26
C GLY A 52 8.19 -10.08 -28.57
N LEU A 53 7.47 -10.26 -27.46
CA LEU A 53 7.38 -11.51 -26.71
C LEU A 53 6.23 -12.38 -27.20
N ASP A 54 6.38 -13.71 -27.07
CA ASP A 54 5.29 -14.65 -27.34
C ASP A 54 4.36 -14.77 -26.13
N SER A 55 3.14 -14.24 -26.27
CA SER A 55 2.11 -14.33 -25.23
C SER A 55 1.59 -15.75 -24.97
N ASN A 56 1.81 -16.69 -25.90
CA ASN A 56 1.32 -18.07 -25.75
C ASN A 56 2.31 -18.97 -25.00
N ASN A 57 3.56 -18.53 -24.83
CA ASN A 57 4.58 -19.28 -24.12
C ASN A 57 4.51 -18.98 -22.60
N ALA A 58 3.58 -19.63 -21.92
CA ALA A 58 3.39 -19.47 -20.48
C ALA A 58 4.65 -19.82 -19.65
N GLN A 59 5.48 -20.75 -20.11
CA GLN A 59 6.72 -21.13 -19.43
C GLN A 59 7.77 -20.02 -19.49
N ASP A 60 7.93 -19.37 -20.65
CA ASP A 60 8.83 -18.22 -20.79
C ASP A 60 8.36 -17.02 -19.97
N LEU A 61 7.04 -16.75 -19.97
CA LEU A 61 6.47 -15.67 -19.16
C LEU A 61 6.65 -15.90 -17.66
N GLN A 62 6.43 -17.12 -17.16
CA GLN A 62 6.67 -17.46 -15.76
C GLN A 62 8.16 -17.34 -15.40
N ALA A 63 9.06 -17.85 -16.25
CA ALA A 63 10.49 -17.75 -16.00
C ALA A 63 10.98 -16.29 -15.95
N ARG A 64 10.39 -15.41 -16.76
CA ARG A 64 10.67 -13.96 -16.67
C ARG A 64 10.14 -13.36 -15.38
N GLU A 65 8.95 -13.72 -14.96
CA GLU A 65 8.37 -13.27 -13.69
C GLU A 65 9.23 -13.70 -12.49
N ASP A 66 9.76 -14.91 -12.52
CA ASP A 66 10.64 -15.44 -11.46
C ASP A 66 11.99 -14.70 -11.39
N VAL A 67 12.50 -14.21 -12.52
CA VAL A 67 13.81 -13.52 -12.61
C VAL A 67 13.69 -12.01 -12.41
N PHE A 68 12.73 -11.37 -13.07
CA PHE A 68 12.57 -9.92 -13.11
C PHE A 68 11.49 -9.40 -12.16
N GLY A 69 10.64 -10.27 -11.64
CA GLY A 69 9.49 -9.92 -10.83
C GLY A 69 8.27 -9.53 -11.65
N ARG A 70 7.17 -9.27 -10.94
CA ARG A 70 5.92 -8.75 -11.52
C ARG A 70 5.96 -7.23 -11.61
N ASN A 71 5.45 -6.69 -12.71
CA ASN A 71 5.14 -5.26 -12.81
C ASN A 71 3.83 -4.94 -12.07
N TYR A 72 3.83 -5.13 -10.76
CA TYR A 72 2.69 -4.83 -9.88
C TYR A 72 3.23 -4.29 -8.55
N ILE A 73 2.79 -3.09 -8.20
CA ILE A 73 3.10 -2.49 -6.90
C ILE A 73 2.01 -2.99 -5.93
N GLU A 74 2.42 -3.70 -4.89
CA GLU A 74 1.48 -4.17 -3.88
C GLU A 74 0.94 -2.96 -3.08
N PRO A 75 -0.39 -2.77 -3.02
CA PRO A 75 -0.95 -1.68 -2.25
C PRO A 75 -0.70 -1.90 -0.76
N GLU A 76 -0.60 -0.80 0.00
CA GLU A 76 -0.51 -0.87 1.44
C GLU A 76 -1.76 -1.56 2.02
N LYS A 77 -1.56 -2.35 3.10
CA LYS A 77 -2.67 -3.05 3.75
C LYS A 77 -3.62 -2.03 4.38
N PRO A 78 -4.93 -2.13 4.16
CA PRO A 78 -5.88 -1.20 4.76
C PRO A 78 -5.89 -1.37 6.28
N ALA A 79 -6.03 -0.26 7.00
CA ALA A 79 -6.16 -0.30 8.45
C ALA A 79 -7.45 -1.04 8.85
N THR A 80 -7.38 -1.78 9.95
CA THR A 80 -8.56 -2.41 10.53
C THR A 80 -9.42 -1.37 11.26
N ILE A 81 -10.72 -1.64 11.38
CA ILE A 81 -11.62 -0.75 12.13
C ILE A 81 -11.14 -0.55 13.57
N LEU A 82 -10.55 -1.58 14.20
CA LEU A 82 -10.02 -1.47 15.56
C LEU A 82 -8.79 -0.56 15.64
N GLU A 83 -7.89 -0.63 14.66
CA GLU A 83 -6.74 0.29 14.57
C GLU A 83 -7.22 1.73 14.37
N LEU A 84 -8.22 1.95 13.52
CA LEU A 84 -8.81 3.27 13.30
C LEU A 84 -9.54 3.79 14.55
N MET A 85 -10.23 2.92 15.29
CA MET A 85 -10.82 3.28 16.58
C MET A 85 -9.76 3.64 17.62
N TRP A 86 -8.64 2.92 17.62
CA TRP A 86 -7.50 3.19 18.51
C TRP A 86 -6.81 4.52 18.17
N GLU A 87 -6.70 4.85 16.88
CA GLU A 87 -6.22 6.15 16.43
C GLU A 87 -7.18 7.27 16.84
N ALA A 88 -8.49 7.09 16.60
CA ALA A 88 -9.51 8.06 17.00
C ALA A 88 -9.60 8.28 18.52
N PHE A 89 -9.21 7.28 19.33
CA PHE A 89 -9.15 7.41 20.79
C PHE A 89 -8.02 8.33 21.27
N HIS A 90 -6.95 8.51 20.48
CA HIS A 90 -5.82 9.39 20.83
C HIS A 90 -6.11 10.90 20.64
N ASP A 91 -7.30 11.26 20.18
CA ASP A 91 -7.72 12.67 20.13
C ASP A 91 -7.83 13.24 21.56
N SER A 92 -7.13 14.36 21.82
CA SER A 92 -7.09 15.01 23.13
C SER A 92 -8.48 15.33 23.69
N THR A 93 -9.46 15.64 22.83
CA THR A 93 -10.85 15.91 23.22
C THR A 93 -11.51 14.62 23.71
N ILE A 94 -11.36 13.53 22.96
CA ILE A 94 -11.90 12.21 23.32
C ILE A 94 -11.30 11.70 24.63
N ILE A 95 -9.98 11.88 24.83
CA ILE A 95 -9.30 11.52 26.08
C ILE A 95 -9.89 12.30 27.26
N VAL A 96 -10.03 13.63 27.14
CA VAL A 96 -10.58 14.47 28.22
C VAL A 96 -12.03 14.08 28.53
N LEU A 97 -12.86 13.83 27.52
CA LEU A 97 -14.24 13.39 27.71
C LEU A 97 -14.32 12.01 28.37
N THR A 98 -13.40 11.10 28.02
CA THR A 98 -13.31 9.77 28.63
C THR A 98 -12.94 9.87 30.11
N ILE A 99 -11.95 10.70 30.46
CA ILE A 99 -11.56 10.95 31.85
C ILE A 99 -12.72 11.57 32.63
N SER A 100 -13.38 12.58 32.05
CA SER A 100 -14.55 13.23 32.64
C SER A 100 -15.68 12.24 32.92
N GLY A 101 -16.08 11.44 31.92
CA GLY A 101 -17.10 10.42 32.06
C GLY A 101 -16.73 9.36 33.11
N THR A 102 -15.47 8.93 33.14
CA THR A 102 -14.97 7.96 34.12
C THR A 102 -15.05 8.49 35.55
N VAL A 103 -14.59 9.73 35.78
CA VAL A 103 -14.66 10.37 37.11
C VAL A 103 -16.13 10.54 37.53
N SER A 104 -17.00 11.02 36.64
CA SER A 104 -18.43 11.17 36.91
C SER A 104 -19.11 9.84 37.25
N THR A 105 -18.76 8.75 36.55
CA THR A 105 -19.27 7.41 36.86
C THR A 105 -18.80 6.93 38.24
N ILE A 106 -17.51 7.10 38.58
CA ILE A 106 -16.98 6.71 39.89
C ILE A 106 -17.67 7.49 41.01
N LEU A 107 -17.84 8.80 40.86
CA LEU A 107 -18.55 9.62 41.84
C LEU A 107 -20.01 9.17 41.99
N GLY A 108 -20.70 8.90 40.89
CA GLY A 108 -22.09 8.39 40.90
C GLY A 108 -22.25 7.03 41.57
N PHE A 109 -21.20 6.21 41.66
CA PHE A 109 -21.22 4.96 42.42
C PHE A 109 -20.78 5.10 43.89
N THR A 110 -19.90 6.06 44.19
CA THR A 110 -19.21 6.14 45.49
C THR A 110 -19.80 7.18 46.44
N VAL A 111 -20.48 8.19 45.92
CA VAL A 111 -21.07 9.26 46.73
C VAL A 111 -22.55 8.97 46.95
N PRO A 112 -22.97 8.58 48.17
CA PRO A 112 -24.37 8.35 48.47
C PRO A 112 -25.14 9.68 48.48
N HIS A 113 -26.12 9.84 47.60
CA HIS A 113 -27.05 10.97 47.63
C HIS A 113 -28.25 10.67 48.55
N GLU A 114 -28.49 11.55 49.53
CA GLU A 114 -29.69 11.48 50.35
C GLU A 114 -30.93 11.76 49.48
N GLY A 115 -31.75 10.73 49.27
CA GLY A 115 -32.96 10.79 48.43
C GLY A 115 -32.76 10.40 46.97
N GLY A 116 -31.55 9.97 46.57
CA GLY A 116 -31.25 9.54 45.21
C GLY A 116 -31.87 8.18 44.85
N THR A 117 -32.56 8.11 43.72
CA THR A 117 -32.76 6.83 43.01
C THR A 117 -31.37 6.39 42.55
N GLY A 118 -30.89 5.17 42.85
CA GLY A 118 -29.50 4.71 42.65
C GLY A 118 -28.96 4.69 41.20
N SER A 119 -29.14 5.77 40.45
CA SER A 119 -28.95 5.94 39.02
C SER A 119 -28.00 7.10 38.70
N ASP A 120 -27.35 7.70 39.69
CA ASP A 120 -26.46 8.86 39.48
C ASP A 120 -25.23 8.51 38.60
N TRP A 121 -24.83 7.23 38.60
CA TRP A 121 -23.79 6.73 37.69
C TRP A 121 -24.18 6.80 36.20
N VAL A 122 -25.48 6.88 35.89
CA VAL A 122 -26.02 6.87 34.52
C VAL A 122 -25.59 8.12 33.75
N GLU A 123 -25.38 9.25 34.44
CA GLU A 123 -24.89 10.47 33.79
C GLU A 123 -23.47 10.26 33.23
N GLY A 124 -22.55 9.77 34.06
CA GLY A 124 -21.18 9.44 33.60
C GLY A 124 -21.16 8.33 32.55
N ALA A 125 -22.00 7.30 32.71
CA ALA A 125 -22.12 6.22 31.73
C ALA A 125 -22.64 6.72 30.37
N SER A 126 -23.53 7.72 30.37
CA SER A 126 -24.05 8.34 29.14
C SER A 126 -22.94 9.07 28.38
N ILE A 127 -22.04 9.75 29.08
CA ILE A 127 -20.87 10.41 28.48
C ILE A 127 -19.95 9.38 27.82
N LEU A 128 -19.64 8.28 28.52
CA LEU A 128 -18.81 7.21 27.97
C LEU A 128 -19.46 6.54 26.75
N GLY A 129 -20.78 6.32 26.80
CA GLY A 129 -21.55 5.79 25.67
C GLY A 129 -21.51 6.72 24.44
N ALA A 130 -21.64 8.04 24.66
CA ALA A 130 -21.54 9.02 23.58
C ALA A 130 -20.14 9.04 22.95
N VAL A 131 -19.08 8.97 23.76
CA VAL A 131 -17.69 8.87 23.27
C VAL A 131 -17.50 7.62 22.41
N LEU A 132 -17.97 6.46 22.87
CA LEU A 132 -17.87 5.21 22.13
C LEU A 132 -18.57 5.29 20.76
N LEU A 133 -19.76 5.90 20.72
CA LEU A 133 -20.51 6.11 19.48
C LEU A 133 -19.70 6.98 18.52
N VAL A 134 -19.20 8.13 19.00
CA VAL A 134 -18.41 9.06 18.19
C VAL A 134 -17.17 8.38 17.61
N ILE A 135 -16.40 7.64 18.42
CA ILE A 135 -15.22 6.89 17.94
C ILE A 135 -15.61 5.88 16.87
N THR A 136 -16.70 5.15 17.08
CA THR A 136 -17.18 4.14 16.12
C THR A 136 -17.55 4.78 14.79
N VAL A 137 -18.31 5.88 14.82
CA VAL A 137 -18.72 6.60 13.60
C VAL A 137 -17.51 7.20 12.89
N SER A 138 -16.56 7.78 13.62
CA SER A 138 -15.32 8.31 13.06
C SER A 138 -14.51 7.20 12.37
N ALA A 139 -14.25 6.08 13.06
CA ALA A 139 -13.50 4.96 12.50
C ALA A 139 -14.19 4.35 11.26
N VAL A 140 -15.52 4.22 11.26
CA VAL A 140 -16.26 3.75 10.08
C VAL A 140 -16.13 4.73 8.92
N ASN A 141 -16.20 6.04 9.18
CA ASN A 141 -16.05 7.05 8.14
C ASN A 141 -14.63 7.02 7.55
N ASP A 142 -13.61 6.90 8.40
CA ASP A 142 -12.22 6.89 7.95
C ASP A 142 -11.88 5.60 7.19
N TYR A 143 -12.41 4.45 7.64
CA TYR A 143 -12.32 3.19 6.89
C TYR A 143 -12.92 3.31 5.48
N GLN A 144 -14.09 3.96 5.36
CA GLN A 144 -14.72 4.21 4.06
C GLN A 144 -13.88 5.14 3.18
N LYS A 145 -13.29 6.19 3.76
CA LYS A 145 -12.40 7.10 3.02
C LYS A 145 -11.16 6.36 2.52
N GLU A 146 -10.46 5.62 3.37
CA GLU A 146 -9.26 4.85 2.98
C GLU A 146 -9.56 3.89 1.84
N LYS A 147 -10.68 3.16 1.92
CA LYS A 147 -11.11 2.25 0.85
C LYS A 147 -11.34 2.99 -0.49
N GLN A 148 -11.92 4.18 -0.45
CA GLN A 148 -12.14 5.00 -1.64
C GLN A 148 -10.82 5.55 -2.20
N PHE A 149 -9.90 5.99 -1.34
CA PHE A 149 -8.57 6.44 -1.75
C PHE A 149 -7.77 5.30 -2.38
N ALA A 150 -7.79 4.11 -1.79
CA ALA A 150 -7.13 2.93 -2.34
C ALA A 150 -7.68 2.59 -3.74
N ALA A 151 -9.00 2.60 -3.92
CA ALA A 151 -9.61 2.35 -5.22
C ALA A 151 -9.24 3.42 -6.26
N LEU A 152 -9.18 4.70 -5.87
CA LEU A 152 -8.79 5.79 -6.76
C LEU A 152 -7.31 5.72 -7.14
N ASN A 153 -6.44 5.35 -6.20
CA ASN A 153 -5.01 5.19 -6.45
C ASN A 153 -4.73 4.00 -7.38
N ALA A 154 -5.42 2.88 -7.19
CA ALA A 154 -5.29 1.72 -8.07
C ALA A 154 -5.61 2.05 -9.55
N ILE A 155 -6.56 2.96 -9.81
CA ILE A 155 -6.87 3.42 -11.16
C ILE A 155 -5.80 4.39 -11.69
N LYS A 156 -5.25 5.25 -10.83
CA LYS A 156 -4.20 6.20 -11.22
C LYS A 156 -2.88 5.52 -11.56
N GLU A 157 -2.56 4.43 -10.87
CA GLU A 157 -1.33 3.67 -11.07
C GLU A 157 -1.40 2.74 -12.29
N ASP A 158 -2.60 2.40 -12.79
CA ASP A 158 -2.78 1.60 -14.01
C ASP A 158 -2.53 2.44 -15.28
N GLU A 159 -1.27 2.76 -15.54
CA GLU A 159 -0.86 3.38 -16.79
C GLU A 159 -0.72 2.32 -17.90
N LYS A 160 -1.59 2.40 -18.91
CA LYS A 160 -1.55 1.48 -20.05
C LYS A 160 -0.40 1.81 -20.99
N ILE A 161 0.62 0.97 -21.00
CA ILE A 161 1.73 1.04 -21.95
C ILE A 161 1.44 0.17 -23.17
N LYS A 162 1.65 0.73 -24.37
CA LYS A 162 1.55 -0.04 -25.62
C LYS A 162 2.76 -0.96 -25.75
N VAL A 163 2.49 -2.25 -25.91
CA VAL A 163 3.53 -3.27 -26.12
C VAL A 163 3.23 -4.05 -27.40
N ILE A 164 4.27 -4.52 -28.08
CA ILE A 164 4.17 -5.47 -29.19
C ILE A 164 4.37 -6.88 -28.61
N ARG A 165 3.44 -7.78 -28.90
CA ARG A 165 3.53 -9.21 -28.55
C ARG A 165 2.88 -10.02 -29.67
N ASN A 166 3.63 -10.95 -30.24
CA ASN A 166 3.25 -11.73 -31.42
C ASN A 166 3.03 -10.94 -32.73
N GLY A 167 3.68 -9.77 -32.89
CA GLY A 167 3.65 -8.95 -34.11
C GLY A 167 2.51 -7.92 -34.14
#